data_AF-A0A8T8I2G3-F1
#
_entry.id   AF-A0A8T8I2G3-F1
#
_cell.length_a   1.000
_cell.length_b   1.000
_cell.length_c   1.000
_cell.angle_alpha   90.00
_cell.angle_beta   90.00
_cell.angle_gamma   90.00
#
_symmetry.space_group_name_H-M   'P 1'
#
loop_
_entity.id
_entity.type
_entity.pdbx_description
1 polymer ?
#
loop_
_entity_poly.entity_id
_entity_poly.type
_entity_poly.pdbx_seq_one_letter_code
_entity_poly.pdbx_strand_id
1 'polypeptide(L)'
;MRVTVCRGCCCGTTRKHPDHDHEAQLERLEALAARSGGRVRVRTADCLDACASSNVVVVKPPGAKPVWLGFVLHEAVMDDLERWLATGGPLPAVLELHRVAPPRPG
;
A
#
# COMPACT_ATOMS: atom_id res chain seq x y z
N MET A 1 -7.47 10.28 1.70
CA MET A 1 -7.22 8.83 1.69
C MET A 1 -6.28 8.49 2.84
N ARG A 2 -6.55 7.41 3.59
CA ARG A 2 -5.62 6.90 4.60
C ARG A 2 -4.92 5.67 4.04
N VAL A 3 -3.60 5.63 4.10
CA VAL A 3 -2.77 4.54 3.61
C VAL A 3 -2.10 3.87 4.81
N THR A 4 -2.13 2.54 4.85
CA THR A 4 -1.47 1.73 5.88
C THR A 4 -0.54 0.77 5.17
N VAL A 5 0.75 0.82 5.48
CA VAL A 5 1.78 0.02 4.80
C VAL A 5 2.30 -1.03 5.79
N CYS A 6 2.34 -2.29 5.37
CA CYS A 6 3.01 -3.35 6.13
C CYS A 6 4.53 -3.07 6.16
N ARG A 7 5.11 -2.82 7.33
CA ARG A 7 6.53 -2.44 7.50
C ARG A 7 7.07 -2.93 8.85
N GLY A 8 7.24 -4.26 9.01
CA GLY A 8 7.83 -4.82 10.23
C GLY A 8 8.08 -6.34 10.21
N CYS A 9 7.02 -7.15 10.22
CA CYS A 9 7.12 -8.56 10.64
C CYS A 9 7.62 -9.56 9.57
N CYS A 10 7.29 -9.36 8.29
CA CYS A 10 7.52 -10.39 7.26
C CYS A 10 7.75 -9.79 5.87
N CYS A 11 6.67 -9.31 5.26
CA CYS A 11 6.49 -9.27 3.81
C CYS A 11 6.62 -7.87 3.23
N GLY A 12 6.66 -6.85 4.10
CA GLY A 12 7.00 -5.48 3.74
C GLY A 12 8.39 -5.10 4.24
N THR A 13 9.31 -6.07 4.30
CA THR A 13 10.73 -5.84 4.55
C THR A 13 11.54 -6.80 3.68
N THR A 14 12.86 -6.64 3.67
CA THR A 14 13.81 -7.51 2.94
C THR A 14 13.78 -8.97 3.36
N ARG A 15 13.15 -9.33 4.49
CA ARG A 15 13.08 -10.71 5.00
C ARG A 15 12.40 -11.68 4.03
N LYS A 16 11.31 -11.25 3.39
CA LYS A 16 10.61 -12.07 2.38
C LYS A 16 11.07 -11.74 0.96
N HIS A 17 11.46 -10.48 0.74
CA HIS A 17 11.72 -9.90 -0.58
C HIS A 17 13.02 -9.09 -0.53
N PRO A 18 14.20 -9.75 -0.52
CA PRO A 18 15.49 -9.09 -0.33
C PRO A 18 15.89 -8.19 -1.49
N ASP A 19 15.37 -8.45 -2.69
CA ASP A 19 15.69 -7.71 -3.91
C ASP A 19 14.81 -6.45 -4.09
N HIS A 20 13.94 -6.14 -3.13
CA HIS A 20 13.05 -4.99 -3.17
C HIS A 20 13.37 -3.97 -2.08
N ASP A 21 13.49 -2.71 -2.47
CA ASP A 21 13.75 -1.60 -1.55
C ASP A 21 12.45 -1.10 -0.90
N HIS A 22 12.14 -1.67 0.26
CA HIS A 22 10.94 -1.35 1.02
C HIS A 22 11.00 0.02 1.69
N GLU A 23 12.20 0.50 2.00
CA GLU A 23 12.41 1.81 2.62
C GLU A 23 12.17 2.90 1.58
N ALA A 24 12.77 2.80 0.40
CA ALA A 24 12.52 3.74 -0.71
C ALA A 24 11.04 3.79 -1.10
N GLN A 25 10.34 2.65 -1.12
CA GLN A 25 8.89 2.64 -1.34
C GLN A 25 8.10 3.40 -0.27
N LEU A 26 8.49 3.29 1.00
CA LEU A 26 7.83 4.01 2.09
C LEU A 26 8.11 5.51 1.96
N GLU A 27 9.36 5.90 1.71
CA GLU A 27 9.77 7.29 1.49
C GLU A 27 9.00 7.94 0.33
N ARG A 28 8.79 7.22 -0.78
CA ARG A 28 7.96 7.69 -1.90
C ARG A 28 6.54 8.04 -1.45
N LEU A 29 5.90 7.14 -0.68
CA LEU A 29 4.54 7.35 -0.18
C LEU A 29 4.47 8.50 0.84
N GLU A 30 5.45 8.61 1.72
CA GLU A 30 5.55 9.70 2.70
C GLU A 30 5.78 11.05 2.02
N ALA A 31 6.65 11.11 1.01
CA ALA A 31 6.89 12.30 0.22
C ALA A 31 5.63 12.73 -0.56
N LEU A 32 4.88 11.78 -1.13
CA LEU A 32 3.57 12.04 -1.73
C LEU A 32 2.57 12.59 -0.70
N ALA A 33 2.52 12.00 0.50
CA ALA A 33 1.64 12.45 1.57
C ALA A 33 1.97 13.90 2.01
N ALA A 34 3.26 14.23 2.16
CA ALA A 34 3.73 15.57 2.50
C ALA A 34 3.29 16.63 1.48
N ARG A 35 3.38 16.32 0.18
CA ARG A 35 2.96 17.24 -0.91
C ARG A 35 1.44 17.28 -1.13
N SER A 36 0.67 16.38 -0.50
CA SER A 36 -0.77 16.24 -0.75
C SER A 36 -1.66 17.31 -0.10
N GLY A 37 -1.11 18.18 0.75
CA GLY A 37 -1.91 19.15 1.53
C GLY A 37 -2.89 18.47 2.49
N GLY A 38 -2.53 17.29 3.02
CA GLY A 38 -3.38 16.52 3.94
C GLY A 38 -4.43 15.62 3.27
N ARG A 39 -4.51 15.61 1.93
CA ARG A 39 -5.40 14.70 1.18
C ARG A 39 -5.00 13.24 1.37
N VAL A 40 -3.72 12.94 1.55
CA VAL A 40 -3.18 11.61 1.80
C VAL A 40 -2.49 11.58 3.16
N ARG A 41 -2.73 10.52 3.93
CA ARG A 41 -2.05 10.25 5.20
C ARG A 41 -1.50 8.84 5.18
N VAL A 42 -0.21 8.69 5.39
CA VAL A 42 0.49 7.40 5.44
C VAL A 42 0.76 7.05 6.91
N ARG A 43 0.62 5.77 7.24
CA ARG A 43 1.12 5.18 8.47
C ARG A 43 1.63 3.77 8.18
N THR A 44 2.48 3.26 9.06
CA THR A 44 2.93 1.88 9.03
C THR A 44 2.13 1.02 10.00
N ALA A 45 2.15 -0.29 9.75
CA ALA A 45 1.75 -1.31 10.70
C ALA A 45 2.79 -2.42 10.69
N ASP A 46 3.07 -3.00 11.86
CA ASP A 46 4.05 -4.10 11.98
C ASP A 46 3.64 -5.30 11.13
N CYS A 47 2.35 -5.66 11.18
CA CYS A 47 1.73 -6.71 10.38
C CYS A 47 0.32 -6.28 9.96
N LEU A 48 -0.13 -6.74 8.78
CA LEU A 48 -1.50 -6.62 8.29
C LEU A 48 -2.19 -8.00 8.15
N ASP A 49 -1.60 -9.04 8.74
CA ASP A 49 -2.06 -10.43 8.77
C ASP A 49 -2.36 -11.08 7.41
N ALA A 50 -1.89 -10.46 6.34
CA ALA A 50 -1.99 -10.94 4.96
C ALA A 50 -0.59 -11.20 4.36
N CYS A 51 0.35 -11.76 5.15
CA CYS A 51 1.73 -12.03 4.73
C CYS A 51 1.83 -12.85 3.42
N ALA A 52 0.84 -13.72 3.13
CA ALA A 52 0.79 -14.52 1.90
C ALA A 52 0.74 -13.65 0.64
N SER A 53 0.02 -12.53 0.70
CA SER A 53 -0.18 -11.60 -0.41
C SER A 53 1.02 -10.71 -0.69
N SER A 54 2.07 -10.72 0.15
CA SER A 54 3.31 -9.94 -0.01
C SER A 54 3.14 -8.41 0.00
N ASN A 55 4.02 -7.71 0.71
CA ASN A 55 4.09 -6.25 0.76
C ASN A 55 2.73 -5.51 0.70
N VAL A 56 1.90 -5.76 1.71
CA VAL A 56 0.50 -5.34 1.70
C VAL A 56 0.37 -3.84 1.97
N VAL A 57 -0.44 -3.17 1.16
CA VAL A 57 -0.84 -1.77 1.33
C VAL A 57 -2.36 -1.69 1.42
N VAL A 58 -2.87 -1.03 2.46
CA VAL A 58 -4.30 -0.79 2.63
C VAL A 58 -4.62 0.67 2.43
N VAL A 59 -5.45 0.96 1.43
CA VAL A 59 -5.92 2.30 1.11
C VAL A 59 -7.39 2.43 1.52
N LYS A 60 -7.70 3.41 2.35
CA LYS A 60 -9.06 3.79 2.75
C LYS A 60 -9.42 5.13 2.13
N PRO A 61 -10.19 5.15 1.03
CA PRO A 61 -10.80 6.37 0.53
C PRO A 61 -11.88 6.88 1.50
N PRO A 62 -12.18 8.19 1.51
CA PRO A 62 -13.30 8.74 2.27
C PRO A 62 -14.62 8.14 1.76
N GLY A 63 -15.53 7.76 2.66
CA GLY A 63 -16.85 7.21 2.29
C GLY A 63 -16.87 5.81 1.67
N ALA A 64 -15.73 5.22 1.30
CA ALA A 64 -15.65 3.90 0.66
C ALA A 64 -15.04 2.82 1.58
N LYS A 65 -15.23 1.53 1.26
CA LYS A 65 -14.56 0.43 1.97
C LYS A 65 -13.03 0.47 1.75
N PRO A 66 -12.22 -0.05 2.70
CA PRO A 66 -10.79 -0.20 2.48
C PRO A 66 -10.51 -1.11 1.27
N VAL A 67 -9.52 -0.73 0.48
CA VAL A 67 -8.93 -1.54 -0.60
C VAL A 67 -7.63 -2.13 -0.07
N TRP A 68 -7.50 -3.44 -0.19
CA TRP A 68 -6.32 -4.19 0.20
C TRP A 68 -5.55 -4.57 -1.06
N LEU A 69 -4.31 -4.11 -1.15
CA LEU A 69 -3.42 -4.37 -2.27
C LEU A 69 -2.27 -5.26 -1.80
N GLY A 70 -2.05 -6.37 -2.50
CA GLY A 70 -0.92 -7.27 -2.32
C GLY A 70 0.07 -7.16 -3.48
N PHE A 71 1.24 -7.76 -3.31
CA PHE A 71 2.31 -7.83 -4.31
C PHE A 71 2.73 -6.45 -4.82
N VAL A 72 2.69 -5.42 -3.96
CA VAL A 72 3.11 -4.04 -4.28
C VAL A 72 4.64 -3.94 -4.31
N LEU A 73 5.28 -4.74 -5.16
CA LEU A 73 6.73 -4.96 -5.12
C LEU A 73 7.46 -4.21 -6.24
N HIS A 74 6.82 -4.05 -7.39
CA HIS A 74 7.44 -3.53 -8.60
C HIS A 74 7.16 -2.04 -8.78
N GLU A 75 8.10 -1.34 -9.41
CA GLU A 75 8.03 0.08 -9.72
C GLU A 75 6.72 0.48 -10.41
N ALA A 76 6.27 -0.29 -11.40
CA ALA A 76 5.03 -0.01 -12.12
C ALA A 76 3.80 0.04 -11.18
N VAL A 77 3.73 -0.88 -10.21
CA VAL A 77 2.62 -0.92 -9.24
C VAL A 77 2.70 0.27 -8.29
N MET A 78 3.91 0.68 -7.90
CA MET A 78 4.13 1.88 -7.11
C MET A 78 3.72 3.15 -7.86
N ASP A 79 4.06 3.26 -9.14
CA ASP A 79 3.68 4.40 -9.98
C ASP A 79 2.16 4.52 -10.12
N ASP A 80 1.47 3.40 -10.35
CA ASP A 80 0.01 3.36 -10.43
C ASP A 80 -0.65 3.68 -9.09
N LEU A 81 -0.09 3.18 -7.98
CA LEU A 81 -0.55 3.48 -6.63
C LEU A 81 -0.38 4.97 -6.31
N GLU A 82 0.78 5.56 -6.56
CA GLU A 82 1.03 6.99 -6.33
C GLU A 82 0.10 7.85 -7.18
N ARG A 83 -0.08 7.50 -8.46
CA ARG A 83 -1.01 8.20 -9.35
C ARG A 83 -2.42 8.18 -8.78
N TRP A 84 -2.90 7.00 -8.37
CA TRP A 84 -4.23 6.87 -7.78
C TRP A 84 -4.37 7.65 -6.47
N LEU A 85 -3.36 7.62 -5.59
CA LEU A 85 -3.38 8.38 -4.33
C LEU A 85 -3.38 9.90 -4.58
N ALA A 86 -2.70 10.35 -5.63
CA ALA A 86 -2.64 11.77 -6.01
C ALA A 86 -3.96 12.26 -6.61
N THR A 87 -4.58 11.49 -7.50
CA THR A 87 -5.81 11.89 -8.21
C THR A 87 -7.09 11.55 -7.44
N GLY A 88 -7.05 10.55 -6.57
CA GLY A 88 -8.23 9.97 -5.95
C GLY A 88 -9.13 9.25 -6.97
N GLY A 89 -10.41 9.08 -6.61
CA GLY A 89 -11.39 8.39 -7.44
C GLY A 89 -11.49 6.87 -7.17
N PRO A 90 -12.24 6.13 -8.01
CA PRO A 90 -12.37 4.68 -7.90
C PRO A 90 -11.02 3.97 -8.10
N LEU A 91 -10.93 2.71 -7.65
CA LEU A 91 -9.71 1.91 -7.86
C LEU A 91 -9.47 1.71 -9.37
N PRO A 92 -8.30 2.08 -9.91
CA PRO A 92 -7.97 1.83 -11.31
C PRO A 92 -7.90 0.33 -11.62
N ALA A 93 -8.28 -0.04 -12.85
CA ALA A 93 -8.30 -1.44 -13.29
C ALA A 93 -6.94 -2.14 -13.16
N VAL A 94 -5.83 -1.41 -13.36
CA VAL A 94 -4.47 -1.97 -13.18
C VAL A 94 -4.19 -2.36 -11.73
N LEU A 95 -4.68 -1.60 -10.75
CA LEU A 95 -4.54 -1.92 -9.33
C LEU A 95 -5.56 -2.97 -8.87
N GLU A 96 -6.64 -3.23 -9.60
CA GLU A 96 -7.54 -4.36 -9.33
C GLU A 96 -6.82 -5.71 -9.48
N LEU A 97 -5.78 -5.81 -10.32
CA LEU A 97 -4.92 -7.00 -10.41
C LEU A 97 -4.16 -7.30 -9.11
N HIS A 98 -3.97 -6.28 -8.27
CA HIS A 98 -3.32 -6.37 -6.98
C HIS A 98 -4.31 -6.48 -5.82
N ARG A 99 -5.62 -6.45 -6.08
CA ARG A 99 -6.63 -6.54 -5.02
C ARG A 99 -6.56 -7.92 -4.37
N VAL A 100 -6.46 -7.91 -3.04
CA VAL A 100 -6.56 -9.11 -2.22
C VAL A 100 -7.70 -9.00 -1.21
N ALA A 101 -8.18 -10.12 -0.70
CA ALA A 101 -9.15 -10.11 0.39
C ALA A 101 -8.46 -9.64 1.70
N PRO A 102 -9.17 -8.92 2.59
CA PRO A 102 -8.69 -8.73 3.95
C PRO A 102 -8.47 -10.10 4.63
N PRO A 103 -7.54 -10.20 5.60
CA PRO A 103 -7.44 -11.40 6.42
C PRO A 103 -8.78 -11.66 7.11
N ARG A 104 -9.13 -12.94 7.27
CA ARG A 104 -10.33 -13.29 8.03
C ARG A 104 -10.12 -12.89 9.49
N PRO A 105 -11.13 -12.34 10.17
CA PRO A 105 -11.08 -12.20 11.62
C PRO A 105 -10.81 -13.57 12.23
N GLY A 106 -9.86 -13.63 13.17
CA GLY A 106 -9.64 -14.80 14.03
C GLY A 106 -10.75 -14.95 15.06
#